data_AF-A0A2N2M0I2-F1
#
_entry.id   AF-A0A2N2M0I2-F1
#
_cell.length_a   1.000
_cell.length_b   1.000
_cell.length_c   1.000
_cell.angle_alpha   90.00
_cell.angle_beta   90.00
_cell.angle_gamma   90.00
#
_symmetry.space_group_name_H-M   'P 1'
#
loop_
_entity.id
_entity.type
_entity.pdbx_description
1 polymer ?
#
loop_
_entity_poly.entity_id
_entity_poly.type
_entity_poly.pdbx_seq_one_letter_code
_entity_poly.pdbx_strand_id
1 'polypeptide(L)'
;LPRSMKGYEIYSWQEDDQWVFKLITGTNRQKSIDEIMSDSEPIQEDSLVNIKIIGVDSLKKTLERVPKDESVFWLTADKMETAASQTNPFGFPSDIMIKDLQLFCEKIGVDLIVSK
;
A
#
# COMPACT_ATOMS: atom_id res chain seq x y z
N LEU A 1 -4.17 13.42 -2.85
CA LEU A 1 -2.85 12.91 -3.30
C LEU A 1 -2.66 13.35 -4.75
N PRO A 2 -1.43 13.53 -5.23
CA PRO A 2 -1.19 13.88 -6.64
C PRO A 2 -1.74 12.80 -7.59
N ARG A 3 -1.90 13.10 -8.87
CA ARG A 3 -2.12 12.03 -9.87
C ARG A 3 -0.82 11.28 -10.10
N SER A 4 -0.90 9.97 -10.31
CA SER A 4 0.26 9.10 -10.53
C SER A 4 0.09 8.33 -11.83
N MET A 5 1.03 8.46 -12.76
CA MET A 5 0.97 7.73 -14.02
C MET A 5 0.98 6.20 -13.85
N LYS A 6 1.40 5.71 -12.68
CA LYS A 6 1.50 4.28 -12.34
C LYS A 6 0.52 3.88 -11.25
N GLY A 7 -0.34 4.79 -10.79
CA GLY A 7 -1.16 4.60 -9.61
C GLY A 7 -0.35 4.54 -8.31
N TYR A 8 -0.92 3.86 -7.32
CA TYR A 8 -0.37 3.72 -5.98
C TYR A 8 -0.17 2.26 -5.61
N GLU A 9 0.73 1.99 -4.68
CA GLU A 9 0.96 0.66 -4.12
C GLU A 9 0.64 0.66 -2.62
N ILE A 10 -0.04 -0.39 -2.16
CA ILE A 10 -0.27 -0.68 -0.75
C ILE A 10 0.48 -1.95 -0.37
N TYR A 11 1.16 -1.89 0.76
CA TYR A 11 1.71 -3.05 1.47
C TYR A 11 1.12 -3.10 2.86
N SER A 12 0.92 -4.29 3.41
CA SER A 12 0.34 -4.45 4.76
C SER A 12 1.03 -5.55 5.55
N TRP A 13 1.13 -5.35 6.86
CA TRP A 13 1.68 -6.29 7.84
C TRP A 13 0.96 -6.13 9.18
N GLN A 14 1.20 -7.05 10.10
CA GLN A 14 0.71 -6.93 11.47
C GLN A 14 1.81 -6.43 12.41
N GLU A 15 1.46 -5.46 13.26
CA GLU A 15 2.29 -4.93 14.35
C GLU A 15 1.35 -4.70 15.55
N ASP A 16 1.71 -5.22 16.73
CA ASP A 16 0.94 -5.06 17.98
C ASP A 16 -0.57 -5.33 17.85
N ASP A 17 -0.93 -6.45 17.23
CA ASP A 17 -2.32 -6.88 16.93
C ASP A 17 -3.12 -5.92 16.02
N GLN A 18 -2.43 -4.99 15.35
CA GLN A 18 -3.02 -4.05 14.41
C GLN A 18 -2.49 -4.27 12.99
N TRP A 19 -3.37 -4.02 12.01
CA TRP A 19 -2.94 -3.93 10.62
C TRP A 19 -2.28 -2.58 10.37
N VAL A 20 -1.04 -2.63 9.92
CA VAL A 20 -0.29 -1.47 9.43
C VAL A 20 -0.22 -1.57 7.92
N PHE A 21 -0.29 -0.41 7.26
CA PHE A 21 -0.24 -0.27 5.82
C PHE A 21 0.80 0.78 5.44
N LYS A 22 1.44 0.57 4.30
CA LYS A 22 2.27 1.58 3.63
C LYS A 22 1.64 1.89 2.28
N LEU A 23 1.23 3.14 2.06
CA LEU A 23 0.79 3.63 0.76
C LEU A 23 1.93 4.42 0.12
N ILE A 24 2.33 4.01 -1.08
CA ILE A 24 3.38 4.71 -1.83
C ILE A 24 2.96 5.01 -3.26
N THR A 25 3.61 5.97 -3.91
CA THR A 25 3.49 6.15 -5.36
C THR A 25 4.10 4.95 -6.09
N GLY A 26 3.36 4.37 -7.06
CA GLY A 26 3.85 3.26 -7.86
C GLY A 26 5.02 3.64 -8.76
N THR A 27 6.00 2.74 -8.89
CA THR A 27 7.19 2.97 -9.73
C THR A 27 7.57 1.69 -10.50
N ASN A 28 8.31 1.80 -11.60
CA ASN A 28 8.78 0.64 -12.38
C ASN A 28 9.98 -0.10 -11.72
N ARG A 29 10.27 0.17 -10.45
CA ARG A 29 11.40 -0.38 -9.69
C ARG A 29 10.87 -1.30 -8.60
N GLN A 30 11.61 -2.38 -8.33
CA GLN A 30 11.40 -3.22 -7.15
C GLN A 30 11.84 -2.48 -5.88
N LYS A 31 11.04 -2.59 -4.82
CA LYS A 31 11.37 -2.04 -3.49
C LYS A 31 11.93 -3.13 -2.59
N SER A 32 12.77 -2.75 -1.63
CA SER A 32 13.20 -3.67 -0.56
C SER A 32 12.19 -3.66 0.59
N ILE A 33 12.20 -4.71 1.41
CA ILE A 33 11.37 -4.77 2.62
C ILE A 33 11.70 -3.58 3.55
N ASP A 34 12.99 -3.30 3.75
CA ASP A 34 13.45 -2.22 4.63
C ASP A 34 12.96 -0.85 4.17
N GLU A 35 12.92 -0.59 2.86
CA GLU A 35 12.39 0.66 2.30
C GLU A 35 10.89 0.85 2.61
N ILE A 36 10.11 -0.21 2.51
CA ILE A 36 8.65 -0.17 2.76
C ILE A 36 8.33 -0.09 4.25
N MET A 37 9.14 -0.74 5.09
CA MET A 37 8.95 -0.75 6.54
C MET A 37 9.53 0.50 7.22
N SER A 38 10.45 1.21 6.56
CA SER A 38 11.08 2.42 7.09
C SER A 38 10.08 3.55 7.27
N ASP A 39 10.18 4.27 8.39
CA ASP A 39 9.43 5.50 8.64
C ASP A 39 10.02 6.73 7.91
N SER A 40 11.18 6.55 7.25
CA SER A 40 11.82 7.59 6.45
C SER A 40 11.08 7.87 5.15
N GLU A 41 11.10 9.12 4.70
CA GLU A 41 10.69 9.47 3.33
C GLU A 41 11.56 8.71 2.31
N PRO A 42 11.03 8.40 1.10
CA PRO A 42 11.83 7.79 0.07
C PRO A 42 13.04 8.68 -0.21
N ILE A 43 14.21 8.08 -0.35
CA ILE A 43 15.48 8.79 -0.61
C ILE A 43 15.45 9.51 -1.98
N GLN A 44 14.42 9.28 -2.80
CA GLN A 44 14.29 9.78 -4.16
C GLN A 44 12.96 10.53 -4.34
N GLU A 45 13.07 11.86 -4.49
CA GLU A 45 12.10 12.82 -5.02
C GLU A 45 10.98 13.37 -4.10
N ASP A 46 10.93 14.72 -4.02
CA ASP A 46 9.98 15.57 -3.29
C ASP A 46 8.49 15.44 -3.72
N SER A 47 8.15 14.48 -4.59
CA SER A 47 6.81 14.32 -5.17
C SER A 47 6.24 12.90 -5.02
N LEU A 48 6.98 11.96 -4.43
CA LEU A 48 6.48 10.62 -4.19
C LEU A 48 5.75 10.54 -2.85
N VAL A 49 4.55 9.97 -2.88
CA VAL A 49 3.77 9.68 -1.69
C VAL A 49 4.44 8.51 -0.97
N ASN A 50 4.58 8.64 0.34
CA ASN A 50 5.01 7.59 1.24
C ASN A 50 4.32 7.81 2.60
N ILE A 51 3.30 7.02 2.89
CA ILE A 51 2.44 7.20 4.07
C ILE A 51 2.34 5.87 4.81
N LYS A 52 2.77 5.86 6.07
CA LYS A 52 2.45 4.78 7.02
C LYS A 52 1.08 5.03 7.63
N ILE A 53 0.26 3.99 7.68
CA ILE A 53 -1.14 4.06 8.08
C ILE A 53 -1.41 2.93 9.05
N ILE A 54 -2.02 3.24 10.19
CA ILE A 54 -2.35 2.24 11.21
C ILE A 54 -3.87 2.10 11.27
N GLY A 55 -4.34 0.88 11.04
CA GLY A 55 -5.76 0.51 11.08
C GLY A 55 -6.52 0.76 9.77
N VAL A 56 -7.56 -0.04 9.58
CA VAL A 56 -8.40 -0.05 8.36
C VAL A 56 -9.17 1.26 8.18
N ASP A 57 -9.64 1.88 9.26
CA ASP A 57 -10.38 3.15 9.18
C ASP A 57 -9.50 4.30 8.69
N SER A 58 -8.24 4.33 9.14
CA SER A 58 -7.25 5.31 8.67
C SER A 58 -6.89 5.06 7.19
N LEU A 59 -6.86 3.80 6.77
CA LEU A 59 -6.66 3.43 5.37
C LEU A 59 -7.79 3.96 4.49
N LYS A 60 -9.06 3.77 4.87
CA LYS A 60 -10.22 4.30 4.15
C LYS A 60 -10.13 5.82 3.97
N LYS A 61 -9.84 6.57 5.04
CA LYS A 61 -9.65 8.03 4.99
C LYS A 61 -8.50 8.44 4.06
N THR A 62 -7.47 7.61 3.96
CA THR A 62 -6.33 7.88 3.07
C THR A 62 -6.70 7.60 1.62
N LEU A 63 -7.46 6.53 1.36
CA LEU A 63 -7.97 6.16 0.04
C LEU A 63 -8.93 7.22 -0.52
N GLU A 64 -9.71 7.91 0.32
CA GLU A 64 -10.54 9.06 -0.10
C GLU A 64 -9.71 10.22 -0.69
N ARG A 65 -8.41 10.28 -0.37
CA ARG A 65 -7.49 11.29 -0.90
C ARG A 65 -6.83 10.84 -2.20
N VAL A 66 -6.98 9.58 -2.61
CA VAL A 66 -6.51 9.11 -3.92
C VAL A 66 -7.42 9.75 -5.00
N PRO A 67 -6.86 10.32 -6.08
CA PRO A 67 -7.68 10.87 -7.15
C PRO A 67 -8.64 9.82 -7.72
N LYS A 68 -9.84 10.24 -8.11
CA LYS A 68 -10.76 9.37 -8.85
C LYS A 68 -10.12 8.86 -10.13
N ASP A 69 -10.51 7.65 -10.52
CA ASP A 69 -10.04 6.90 -11.69
C ASP A 69 -8.58 6.45 -11.61
N GLU A 70 -7.94 6.54 -10.44
CA GLU A 70 -6.62 5.96 -10.17
C GLU A 70 -6.72 4.51 -9.69
N SER A 71 -5.68 3.74 -10.02
CA SER A 71 -5.50 2.38 -9.52
C SER A 71 -4.62 2.35 -8.27
N VAL A 72 -4.99 1.49 -7.34
CA VAL A 72 -4.23 1.16 -6.14
C VAL A 72 -3.97 -0.34 -6.14
N PHE A 73 -2.69 -0.71 -6.16
CA PHE A 73 -2.24 -2.10 -6.20
C PHE A 73 -1.83 -2.54 -4.80
N TRP A 74 -2.53 -3.52 -4.23
CA TRP A 74 -2.16 -4.12 -2.96
C TRP A 74 -1.28 -5.35 -3.19
N LEU A 75 -0.01 -5.23 -2.83
CA LEU A 75 1.06 -6.15 -3.21
C LEU A 75 1.65 -6.88 -1.98
N THR A 76 2.33 -8.01 -2.22
CA THR A 76 3.12 -8.72 -1.21
C THR A 76 4.62 -8.70 -1.54
N ALA A 77 5.47 -9.31 -0.70
CA ALA A 77 6.91 -9.38 -0.97
C ALA A 77 7.29 -10.17 -2.22
N ASP A 78 6.37 -10.91 -2.85
CA ASP A 78 6.65 -11.60 -4.12
C ASP A 78 7.10 -10.62 -5.23
N LYS A 79 6.77 -9.32 -5.09
CA LYS A 79 7.18 -8.24 -5.98
C LYS A 79 8.39 -7.43 -5.49
N MET A 80 9.01 -7.83 -4.38
CA MET A 80 10.09 -7.08 -3.74
C MET A 80 11.47 -7.70 -3.96
N GLU A 81 12.50 -6.86 -3.81
CA GLU A 81 13.87 -7.31 -3.62
C GLU A 81 13.99 -7.94 -2.23
N THR A 82 14.12 -9.27 -2.18
CA THR A 82 14.35 -10.00 -0.93
C THR A 82 15.83 -10.37 -0.79
N ALA A 83 16.47 -9.94 0.29
CA ALA A 83 17.73 -10.53 0.70
C ALA A 83 17.51 -11.98 1.16
N ALA A 84 18.47 -12.88 0.90
CA ALA A 84 18.33 -14.34 1.11
C ALA A 84 18.02 -14.79 2.56
N SER A 85 17.99 -13.86 3.53
CA SER A 85 17.78 -14.15 4.95
C SER A 85 16.62 -13.36 5.57
N GLN A 86 15.90 -12.55 4.81
CA GLN A 86 14.82 -11.72 5.35
C GLN A 86 13.48 -12.45 5.24
N THR A 87 12.77 -12.59 6.36
CA THR A 87 11.41 -13.13 6.40
C THR A 87 10.45 -12.10 5.85
N ASN A 88 9.54 -12.49 4.95
CA ASN A 88 8.51 -11.60 4.42
C ASN A 88 7.50 -11.24 5.53
N PRO A 89 7.40 -9.97 5.96
CA PRO A 89 6.43 -9.55 6.97
C PRO A 89 5.05 -9.23 6.35
N PHE A 90 4.96 -9.10 5.03
CA PHE A 90 3.76 -8.66 4.35
C PHE A 90 2.74 -9.78 4.20
N GLY A 91 1.49 -9.44 4.52
CA GLY A 91 0.34 -10.31 4.39
C GLY A 91 -0.94 -9.48 4.28
N PHE A 92 -2.06 -10.16 4.03
CA PHE A 92 -3.35 -9.50 3.87
C PHE A 92 -4.24 -9.69 5.11
N PRO A 93 -5.12 -8.72 5.42
CA PRO A 93 -6.21 -8.95 6.36
C PRO A 93 -7.18 -10.01 5.83
N SER A 94 -8.17 -10.36 6.66
CA SER A 94 -9.20 -11.33 6.28
C SER A 94 -9.90 -10.96 4.96
N ASP A 95 -10.40 -11.96 4.23
CA ASP A 95 -11.12 -11.74 2.96
C ASP A 95 -12.35 -10.83 3.11
N ILE A 96 -12.99 -10.85 4.28
CA ILE A 96 -14.11 -9.96 4.61
C ILE A 96 -13.63 -8.50 4.62
N MET A 97 -12.49 -8.22 5.24
CA MET A 97 -11.90 -6.87 5.28
C MET A 97 -11.42 -6.43 3.90
N ILE A 98 -10.79 -7.33 3.13
CA ILE A 98 -10.38 -7.02 1.76
C ILE A 98 -11.60 -6.62 0.91
N LYS A 99 -12.66 -7.42 0.96
CA LYS A 99 -13.88 -7.17 0.19
C LYS A 99 -14.56 -5.86 0.60
N ASP A 100 -14.60 -5.56 1.90
CA ASP A 100 -15.11 -4.27 2.41
C ASP A 100 -14.31 -3.08 1.88
N LEU A 101 -12.98 -3.19 1.83
CA LEU A 101 -12.11 -2.16 1.24
C LEU A 101 -12.31 -2.02 -0.28
N GLN A 102 -12.49 -3.11 -1.01
CA GLN A 102 -12.77 -3.08 -2.45
C GLN A 102 -14.09 -2.37 -2.75
N LEU A 103 -15.17 -2.72 -2.02
CA LEU A 103 -16.47 -2.06 -2.15
C LEU A 103 -16.40 -0.57 -1.77
N PHE A 104 -15.61 -0.23 -0.76
CA PHE A 104 -15.36 1.16 -0.38
C PHE A 104 -14.66 1.94 -1.52
N CYS A 105 -13.59 1.37 -2.10
CA CYS A 105 -12.85 1.97 -3.22
C CYS A 105 -13.74 2.16 -4.45
N GLU A 106 -14.54 1.17 -4.81
CA GLU A 106 -15.51 1.27 -5.92
C GLU A 106 -16.46 2.45 -5.73
N LYS A 107 -17.00 2.64 -4.52
CA LYS A 107 -17.89 3.76 -4.19
C LYS A 107 -17.23 5.13 -4.37
N ILE A 108 -15.94 5.26 -4.07
CA ILE A 108 -15.21 6.53 -4.19
C ILE A 108 -14.57 6.73 -5.58
N GLY A 109 -14.68 5.73 -6.46
CA GLY A 109 -14.13 5.78 -7.82
C GLY A 109 -12.62 5.50 -7.86
N VAL A 110 -12.12 4.63 -6.98
CA VAL A 110 -10.73 4.16 -6.95
C VAL A 110 -10.73 2.66 -7.25
N ASP A 111 -9.83 2.20 -8.12
CA ASP A 111 -9.73 0.78 -8.45
C ASP A 111 -8.71 0.08 -7.53
N LEU A 112 -9.18 -0.76 -6.61
CA LEU A 112 -8.33 -1.51 -5.68
C LEU A 112 -8.09 -2.94 -6.19
N ILE A 113 -6.86 -3.19 -6.63
CA ILE A 113 -6.42 -4.46 -7.21
C ILE A 113 -5.55 -5.20 -6.20
N VAL A 114 -6.00 -6.36 -5.74
CA VAL A 114 -5.27 -7.17 -4.76
C VAL A 114 -4.51 -8.29 -5.47
N SER A 115 -3.19 -8.28 -5.36
CA SER A 115 -2.30 -9.27 -5.98
C SER A 115 -1.87 -10.30 -4.94
N LYS A 116 -2.66 -11.38 -4.82
CA LYS A 116 -2.36 -12.54 -3.97
C LYS A 116 -1.42 -13.52 -4.65
#